data_AF-A0AAE0QDY3-F1
#
_entry.id   AF-A0AAE0QDY3-F1
#
_cell.length_a   1.000
_cell.length_b   1.000
_cell.length_c   1.000
_cell.angle_alpha   90.00
_cell.angle_beta   90.00
_cell.angle_gamma   90.00
#
_symmetry.space_group_name_H-M   'P 1'
#
loop_
_entity.id
_entity.type
_entity.pdbx_description
1 polymer ?
#
loop_
_entity_poly.entity_id
_entity_poly.type
_entity_poly.pdbx_seq_one_letter_code
_entity_poly.pdbx_strand_id
1 'polypeptide(L)'
;MLRFSLGVTRLDRIRNEYIRGTAHVGRLGDKVREARLRWFGHVQRRERKGRELADMMERRKVDILCVQETRWKGSKARSIGAGFKLFYYGVDSKRNGVGVVLKEEFVRNVLEVKRVSDRVMSLKLEIEGVMLNVVSGYAPQVGCELEEKERFWSELDEVMESIPTGERVVMGV
;
A
#
# COMPACT_ATOMS: atom_id res chain seq x y z
N MET A 1 5.27 -17.42 1.22
CA MET A 1 4.49 -17.07 0.02
C MET A 1 5.22 -17.39 -1.28
N LEU A 2 6.47 -16.94 -1.52
CA LEU A 2 7.23 -17.23 -2.75
C LEU A 2 7.40 -18.73 -3.13
N ARG A 3 7.48 -19.62 -2.13
CA ARG A 3 7.58 -21.07 -2.36
C ARG A 3 6.29 -21.67 -2.92
N PHE A 4 5.16 -21.25 -2.36
CA PHE A 4 3.84 -21.76 -2.74
C PHE A 4 3.45 -21.33 -4.16
N SER A 5 3.77 -20.08 -4.55
CA SER A 5 3.55 -19.57 -5.91
C SER A 5 4.43 -20.21 -6.97
N LEU A 6 5.54 -20.86 -6.59
CA LEU A 6 6.43 -21.60 -7.49
C LEU A 6 6.25 -23.12 -7.41
N GLY A 7 5.20 -23.60 -6.72
CA GLY A 7 4.92 -25.02 -6.54
C GLY A 7 5.93 -25.77 -5.67
N VAL A 8 6.78 -25.05 -4.93
CA VAL A 8 7.85 -25.63 -4.10
C VAL A 8 7.36 -25.84 -2.66
N THR A 9 7.43 -27.08 -2.21
CA THR A 9 7.05 -27.51 -0.87
C THR A 9 8.25 -27.53 0.09
N ARG A 10 8.02 -27.83 1.38
CA ARG A 10 9.11 -28.02 2.35
C ARG A 10 9.86 -29.34 2.14
N LEU A 11 9.29 -30.30 1.40
CA LEU A 11 9.90 -31.60 1.10
C LEU A 11 11.01 -31.51 0.05
N ASP A 12 10.93 -30.50 -0.84
CA ASP A 12 11.86 -30.36 -1.97
C ASP A 12 13.29 -29.93 -1.55
N ARG A 13 13.50 -29.56 -0.29
CA ARG A 13 14.80 -29.15 0.31
C ARG A 13 15.61 -28.13 -0.52
N ILE A 14 14.96 -27.40 -1.44
CA ILE A 14 15.60 -26.39 -2.27
C ILE A 14 16.09 -25.24 -1.40
N ARG A 15 17.35 -24.83 -1.54
CA ARG A 15 17.91 -23.69 -0.80
C ARG A 15 17.24 -22.39 -1.24
N ASN A 16 16.92 -21.51 -0.29
CA ASN A 16 16.22 -20.25 -0.57
C ASN A 16 16.99 -19.33 -1.54
N GLU A 17 18.30 -19.49 -1.63
CA GLU A 17 19.15 -18.75 -2.56
C GLU A 17 18.83 -19.09 -4.03
N TYR A 18 18.54 -20.36 -4.33
CA TYR A 18 18.13 -20.78 -5.67
C TYR A 18 16.74 -20.25 -6.04
N ILE A 19 15.79 -20.27 -5.09
CA ILE A 19 14.43 -19.71 -5.28
C ILE A 19 14.49 -18.19 -5.55
N ARG A 20 15.47 -17.50 -4.97
CA ARG A 20 15.71 -16.06 -5.17
C ARG A 20 16.47 -15.74 -6.46
N GLY A 21 17.13 -16.73 -7.07
CA GLY A 21 17.87 -16.59 -8.34
C GLY A 21 17.02 -16.84 -9.58
N THR A 22 15.99 -17.71 -9.50
CA THR A 22 15.08 -18.00 -10.64
C THR A 22 14.10 -16.87 -10.92
N ALA A 23 13.62 -16.21 -9.88
CA ALA A 23 12.98 -14.92 -10.02
C ALA A 23 14.11 -13.88 -10.12
N HIS A 24 14.09 -12.99 -11.12
CA HIS A 24 15.05 -11.88 -11.28
C HIS A 24 14.97 -10.85 -10.12
N VAL A 25 15.12 -11.31 -8.87
CA VAL A 25 14.92 -10.58 -7.62
C VAL A 25 16.24 -10.00 -7.12
N GLY A 26 17.38 -10.54 -7.59
CA GLY A 26 18.72 -10.23 -7.08
C GLY A 26 19.19 -8.78 -7.29
N ARG A 27 18.83 -8.12 -8.40
CA ARG A 27 19.22 -6.71 -8.68
C ARG A 27 18.10 -5.70 -8.43
N LEU A 28 16.85 -6.14 -8.57
CA LEU A 28 15.64 -5.30 -8.45
C LEU A 28 15.22 -5.07 -6.99
N GLY A 29 15.59 -6.00 -6.11
CA GLY A 29 15.34 -5.91 -4.68
C GLY A 29 16.10 -4.79 -4.00
N ASP A 30 17.21 -4.31 -4.57
CA ASP A 30 18.07 -3.32 -3.91
C ASP A 30 17.52 -1.90 -4.00
N LYS A 31 16.89 -1.49 -5.12
CA LYS A 31 16.24 -0.17 -5.22
C LYS A 31 14.81 -0.11 -4.69
N VAL A 32 14.07 -1.21 -4.75
CA VAL A 32 12.82 -1.36 -3.98
C VAL A 32 13.11 -1.54 -2.47
N ARG A 33 14.37 -1.83 -2.09
CA ARG A 33 14.91 -1.63 -0.72
C ARG A 33 15.36 -0.18 -0.48
N GLU A 34 15.89 0.54 -1.48
CA GLU A 34 16.28 1.96 -1.39
C GLU A 34 15.09 2.90 -1.27
N ALA A 35 14.01 2.68 -2.04
CA ALA A 35 12.68 3.14 -1.67
C ALA A 35 12.32 2.34 -0.43
N ARG A 36 12.52 2.93 0.75
CA ARG A 36 12.42 2.25 2.04
C ARG A 36 10.95 2.03 2.37
N LEU A 37 10.35 1.08 1.64
CA LEU A 37 9.00 0.60 1.82
C LEU A 37 8.90 0.03 3.23
N ARG A 38 8.32 0.81 4.13
CA ARG A 38 8.12 0.41 5.53
C ARG A 38 6.65 0.58 5.89
N TRP A 39 6.10 -0.56 6.30
CA TRP A 39 4.72 -0.75 6.71
C TRP A 39 4.50 -0.24 8.14
N PHE A 40 3.52 0.64 8.34
CA PHE A 40 2.97 0.90 9.68
C PHE A 40 1.47 0.60 9.65
N GLY A 41 1.10 -0.58 10.14
CA GLY A 41 -0.27 -1.12 10.06
C GLY A 41 -1.30 -0.49 10.98
N HIS A 42 -1.00 0.62 11.65
CA HIS A 42 -1.99 1.40 12.40
C HIS A 42 -1.34 2.71 12.82
N VAL A 43 -1.67 3.83 12.17
CA VAL A 43 -1.42 5.16 12.76
C VAL A 43 -2.74 5.62 13.40
N GLN A 44 -3.00 5.14 14.62
CA GLN A 44 -4.17 5.55 15.37
C GLN A 44 -4.04 7.04 15.76
N ARG A 45 -4.87 7.85 15.10
CA ARG A 45 -5.37 9.19 15.46
C ARG A 45 -4.45 10.13 16.25
N ARG A 46 -4.18 11.30 15.67
CA ARG A 46 -4.53 12.60 16.28
C ARG A 46 -4.80 13.61 15.16
N GLU A 47 -5.88 14.36 15.28
CA GLU A 47 -6.36 15.42 14.35
C GLU A 47 -5.38 16.61 14.20
N ARG A 48 -4.13 16.45 14.63
CA ARG A 48 -3.07 17.42 14.47
C ARG A 48 -2.00 16.89 13.54
N LYS A 49 -1.95 17.57 12.40
CA LYS A 49 -0.80 17.78 11.54
C LYS A 49 -0.37 16.55 10.75
N GLY A 50 -0.74 16.56 9.46
CA GLY A 50 0.02 15.83 8.44
C GLY A 50 1.55 16.07 8.53
N ARG A 51 1.99 17.17 9.17
CA ARG A 51 3.38 17.41 9.54
C ARG A 51 3.95 16.37 10.50
N GLU A 52 3.22 15.87 11.50
CA GLU A 52 3.73 14.81 12.40
C GLU A 52 3.95 13.48 11.67
N LEU A 53 3.04 13.15 10.73
CA LEU A 53 3.21 12.02 9.81
C LEU A 53 4.45 12.22 8.93
N ALA A 54 4.58 13.40 8.34
CA ALA A 54 5.73 13.75 7.50
C ALA A 54 7.05 13.67 8.29
N ASP A 55 7.11 14.24 9.48
CA ASP A 55 8.31 14.19 10.34
C ASP A 55 8.61 12.74 10.78
N MET A 56 7.59 11.92 11.04
CA MET A 56 7.79 10.49 11.33
C MET A 56 8.36 9.75 10.13
N MET A 57 7.80 9.98 8.94
CA MET A 57 8.28 9.37 7.68
C MET A 57 9.71 9.80 7.38
N GLU A 58 10.05 11.06 7.56
CA GLU A 58 11.41 11.57 7.41
C GLU A 58 12.39 10.92 8.40
N ARG A 59 12.07 10.93 9.70
CA ARG A 59 12.91 10.32 10.75
C ARG A 59 13.12 8.83 10.52
N ARG A 60 12.08 8.11 10.10
CA ARG A 60 12.13 6.66 9.87
C ARG A 60 12.61 6.29 8.47
N LYS A 61 12.85 7.30 7.62
CA LYS A 61 13.22 7.18 6.20
C LYS A 61 12.24 6.25 5.50
N VAL A 62 10.98 6.67 5.43
CA VAL A 62 9.85 5.96 4.83
C VAL A 62 9.38 6.76 3.63
N ASP A 63 9.31 6.12 2.47
CA ASP A 63 8.97 6.81 1.22
C ASP A 63 7.51 6.65 0.82
N ILE A 64 6.90 5.51 1.19
CA ILE A 64 5.51 5.16 0.90
C ILE A 64 4.88 4.61 2.18
N LEU A 65 3.71 5.13 2.55
CA LEU A 65 2.98 4.73 3.75
C LEU A 65 1.48 4.62 3.48
N CYS A 66 0.89 3.46 3.72
CA CYS A 66 -0.57 3.33 3.79
C CYS A 66 -1.07 3.77 5.16
N VAL A 67 -2.20 4.46 5.19
CA VAL A 67 -2.87 4.93 6.41
C VAL A 67 -4.34 4.53 6.38
N GLN A 68 -4.82 3.95 7.49
CA GLN A 68 -6.21 3.58 7.69
C GLN A 68 -6.85 4.42 8.80
N GLU A 69 -8.19 4.35 8.89
CA GLU A 69 -9.01 5.13 9.83
C GLU A 69 -8.75 6.64 9.75
N THR A 70 -8.55 7.14 8.53
CA THR A 70 -8.16 8.53 8.33
C THR A 70 -9.23 9.53 8.76
N ARG A 71 -10.52 9.11 8.70
CA ARG A 71 -11.67 9.95 9.05
C ARG A 71 -11.65 11.29 8.32
N TRP A 72 -11.10 11.30 7.10
CA TRP A 72 -11.14 12.47 6.22
C TRP A 72 -12.25 12.28 5.20
N LYS A 73 -13.16 13.25 5.16
CA LYS A 73 -14.22 13.27 4.16
C LYS A 73 -13.68 13.74 2.80
N GLY A 74 -14.08 13.03 1.76
CA GLY A 74 -13.83 13.35 0.37
C GLY A 74 -12.76 12.49 -0.30
N SER A 75 -12.61 12.72 -1.59
CA SER A 75 -11.64 12.08 -2.48
C SER A 75 -10.66 13.14 -2.94
N LYS A 76 -9.49 13.24 -2.30
CA LYS A 76 -8.53 14.32 -2.58
C LYS A 76 -7.09 13.84 -2.49
N ALA A 77 -6.18 14.71 -2.94
CA ALA A 77 -4.75 14.64 -2.65
C ALA A 77 -4.33 15.96 -2.01
N ARG A 78 -3.52 15.93 -0.96
CA ARG A 78 -3.03 17.13 -0.26
C ARG A 78 -1.58 16.97 0.16
N SER A 79 -0.79 18.02 0.04
CA SER A 79 0.55 18.08 0.61
C SER A 79 0.44 18.19 2.13
N ILE A 80 1.21 17.38 2.86
CA ILE A 80 1.17 17.31 4.32
C ILE A 80 2.37 17.97 5.01
N GLY A 81 3.34 18.45 4.23
CA GLY A 81 4.58 19.07 4.70
C GLY A 81 5.80 18.16 4.49
N ALA A 82 7.00 18.71 4.70
CA ALA A 82 8.29 18.02 4.59
C ALA A 82 8.50 17.19 3.30
N GLY A 83 7.92 17.64 2.18
CA GLY A 83 8.02 16.93 0.90
C GLY A 83 7.23 15.62 0.86
N PHE A 84 6.06 15.56 1.50
CA PHE A 84 5.13 14.44 1.41
C PHE A 84 3.74 14.87 0.94
N LYS A 85 3.11 13.98 0.18
CA LYS A 85 1.76 14.13 -0.34
C LYS A 85 0.90 12.94 0.04
N LEU A 86 -0.26 13.24 0.60
CA LEU A 86 -1.27 12.27 0.96
C LEU A 86 -2.34 12.20 -0.13
N PHE A 87 -2.62 11.00 -0.59
CA PHE A 87 -3.82 10.63 -1.33
C PHE A 87 -4.77 9.97 -0.35
N TYR A 88 -6.04 10.37 -0.32
CA TYR A 88 -7.00 9.75 0.59
C TYR A 88 -8.39 9.65 -0.01
N TYR A 89 -9.16 8.75 0.57
CA TYR A 89 -10.58 8.62 0.34
C TYR A 89 -11.31 8.27 1.64
N GLY A 90 -12.42 8.95 1.89
CA GLY A 90 -13.32 8.64 2.98
C GLY A 90 -14.69 9.29 2.79
N VAL A 91 -15.73 8.63 3.30
CA VAL A 91 -17.13 9.07 3.14
C VAL A 91 -17.56 9.97 4.30
N ASP A 92 -17.15 9.61 5.53
CA ASP A 92 -17.46 10.35 6.76
C ASP A 92 -16.17 10.80 7.47
N SER A 93 -16.28 11.93 8.16
CA SER A 93 -15.30 12.45 9.13
C SER A 93 -15.26 11.70 10.47
N LYS A 94 -16.14 10.72 10.70
CA LYS A 94 -16.24 9.99 11.98
C LYS A 94 -15.72 8.56 11.93
N ARG A 95 -15.83 7.89 10.78
CA ARG A 95 -15.55 6.46 10.61
C ARG A 95 -14.74 6.22 9.33
N ASN A 96 -14.03 5.09 9.31
CA ASN A 96 -13.29 4.57 8.15
C ASN A 96 -12.29 5.59 7.56
N GLY A 97 -11.94 5.36 6.30
CA GLY A 97 -11.05 6.19 5.51
C GLY A 97 -9.70 5.53 5.30
N VAL A 98 -9.26 5.55 4.05
CA VAL A 98 -7.97 5.02 3.61
C VAL A 98 -7.15 6.13 2.97
N GLY A 99 -5.84 5.95 3.00
CA GLY A 99 -4.91 6.88 2.40
C GLY A 99 -3.57 6.25 2.09
N VAL A 100 -2.86 6.86 1.15
CA VAL A 100 -1.47 6.55 0.84
C VAL A 100 -0.69 7.86 0.85
N VAL A 101 0.34 7.91 1.69
CA VAL A 101 1.30 9.01 1.74
C VAL A 101 2.51 8.62 0.92
N LEU A 102 2.90 9.49 -0.01
CA LEU A 102 4.07 9.37 -0.86
C LEU A 102 5.01 10.54 -0.60
N LYS A 103 6.31 10.28 -0.59
CA LYS A 103 7.31 11.34 -0.72
C LYS A 103 7.16 12.01 -2.09
N GLU A 104 7.33 13.33 -2.13
CA GLU A 104 7.02 14.18 -3.29
C GLU A 104 7.77 13.72 -4.56
N GLU A 105 8.98 13.18 -4.40
CA GLU A 105 9.77 12.65 -5.51
C GLU A 105 9.11 11.46 -6.25
N PHE A 106 8.22 10.71 -5.58
CA PHE A 106 7.44 9.63 -6.17
C PHE A 106 6.07 10.10 -6.67
N VAL A 107 5.62 11.30 -6.29
CA VAL A 107 4.32 11.84 -6.74
C VAL A 107 4.29 12.03 -8.25
N ARG A 108 5.40 12.46 -8.85
CA ARG A 108 5.58 12.58 -10.31
C ARG A 108 5.53 11.25 -11.06
N ASN A 109 5.71 10.14 -10.35
CA ASN A 109 5.71 8.79 -10.89
C ASN A 109 4.33 8.12 -10.77
N VAL A 110 3.35 8.78 -10.17
CA VAL A 110 1.98 8.25 -10.03
C VAL A 110 1.30 8.27 -11.40
N LEU A 111 0.95 7.09 -11.90
CA LEU A 111 0.24 6.88 -13.15
C LEU A 111 -1.27 6.80 -12.93
N GLU A 112 -1.71 6.23 -11.81
CA GLU A 112 -3.14 6.00 -11.53
C GLU A 112 -3.43 6.08 -10.04
N VAL A 113 -4.63 6.57 -9.69
CA VAL A 113 -5.16 6.54 -8.32
C VAL A 113 -6.60 6.03 -8.35
N LYS A 114 -6.81 4.78 -7.95
CA LYS A 114 -8.14 4.16 -7.81
C LYS A 114 -8.62 4.29 -6.37
N ARG A 115 -9.80 4.85 -6.16
CA ARG A 115 -10.43 5.00 -4.84
C ARG A 115 -11.74 4.22 -4.87
N VAL A 116 -11.67 2.95 -4.50
CA VAL A 116 -12.78 2.00 -4.67
C VAL A 116 -13.85 2.25 -3.59
N SER A 117 -13.43 2.25 -2.32
CA SER A 117 -14.30 2.49 -1.17
C SER A 117 -13.55 3.21 -0.05
N ASP A 118 -14.26 3.68 0.98
CA ASP A 118 -13.61 4.24 2.18
C ASP A 118 -12.80 3.20 2.98
N ARG A 119 -12.74 1.96 2.49
CA ARG A 119 -11.91 0.86 2.97
C ARG A 119 -10.88 0.36 1.96
N VAL A 120 -10.97 0.66 0.66
CA VAL A 120 -10.03 0.15 -0.36
C VAL A 120 -9.65 1.25 -1.34
N MET A 121 -8.35 1.46 -1.54
CA MET A 121 -7.79 2.30 -2.60
C MET A 121 -6.48 1.74 -3.12
N SER A 122 -6.10 2.07 -4.35
CA SER A 122 -4.80 1.71 -4.92
C SER A 122 -4.18 2.87 -5.70
N LEU A 123 -2.84 2.91 -5.69
CA LEU A 123 -2.04 3.82 -6.51
C LEU A 123 -1.13 2.98 -7.40
N LYS A 124 -1.07 3.30 -8.68
CA LYS A 124 -0.08 2.76 -9.62
C LYS A 124 1.01 3.78 -9.83
N LEU A 125 2.26 3.36 -9.69
CA LEU A 125 3.46 4.17 -9.88
C LEU A 125 4.42 3.47 -10.84
N GLU A 126 5.17 4.24 -11.62
CA GLU A 126 6.32 3.73 -12.37
C GLU A 126 7.62 4.29 -11.79
N ILE A 127 8.44 3.42 -11.20
CA ILE A 127 9.72 3.79 -10.59
C ILE A 127 10.84 3.12 -11.37
N GLU A 128 11.61 3.89 -12.14
CA GLU A 128 12.73 3.40 -12.94
C GLU A 128 12.38 2.20 -13.84
N GLY A 129 11.23 2.26 -14.53
CA GLY A 129 10.73 1.19 -15.41
C GLY A 129 10.05 0.02 -14.68
N VAL A 130 9.87 0.11 -13.36
CA VAL A 130 9.13 -0.86 -12.56
C VAL A 130 7.74 -0.33 -12.24
N MET A 131 6.72 -1.07 -12.66
CA MET A 131 5.33 -0.81 -12.30
C MET A 131 5.05 -1.31 -10.88
N LEU A 132 4.71 -0.40 -9.97
CA LEU A 132 4.39 -0.65 -8.57
C LEU A 132 2.95 -0.26 -8.27
N ASN A 133 2.17 -1.19 -7.74
CA ASN A 133 0.82 -0.98 -7.25
C ASN A 133 0.83 -0.96 -5.72
N VAL A 134 0.50 0.17 -5.13
CA VAL A 134 0.34 0.34 -3.68
C VAL A 134 -1.15 0.26 -3.36
N VAL A 135 -1.57 -0.82 -2.73
CA VAL A 135 -2.96 -1.05 -2.32
C VAL A 135 -3.10 -0.76 -0.83
N SER A 136 -4.02 0.12 -0.44
CA SER A 136 -4.39 0.38 0.94
C SER A 136 -5.81 -0.12 1.17
N GLY A 137 -5.93 -1.18 1.97
CA GLY A 137 -7.16 -1.69 2.53
C GLY A 137 -7.31 -1.36 4.01
N TYR A 138 -8.54 -1.33 4.50
CA TYR A 138 -8.88 -1.30 5.92
C TYR A 138 -9.93 -2.38 6.19
N ALA A 139 -9.45 -3.53 6.66
CA ALA A 139 -10.32 -4.68 6.89
C ALA A 139 -11.40 -4.37 7.95
N PRO A 140 -12.65 -4.80 7.73
CA PRO A 140 -13.71 -4.65 8.73
C PRO A 140 -13.41 -5.44 10.01
N GLN A 141 -13.92 -4.95 11.15
CA GLN A 141 -13.68 -5.57 12.45
C GLN A 141 -14.43 -6.90 12.58
N VAL A 142 -13.98 -7.76 13.51
CA VAL A 142 -14.57 -9.10 13.73
C VAL A 142 -16.09 -9.04 14.00
N GLY A 143 -16.56 -7.98 14.66
CA GLY A 143 -17.98 -7.76 14.96
C GLY A 143 -18.81 -7.10 13.85
N CYS A 144 -18.23 -6.79 12.69
CA CYS A 144 -18.99 -6.27 11.54
C CYS A 144 -19.85 -7.37 10.91
N GLU A 145 -20.95 -6.94 10.28
CA GLU A 145 -21.85 -7.78 9.50
C GLU A 145 -21.09 -8.55 8.40
N LEU A 146 -21.58 -9.75 8.09
CA LEU A 146 -20.97 -10.60 7.06
C LEU A 146 -20.94 -9.89 5.70
N GLU A 147 -22.02 -9.19 5.35
CA GLU A 147 -22.12 -8.42 4.10
C GLU A 147 -21.02 -7.36 3.97
N GLU A 148 -20.64 -6.69 5.07
CA GLU A 148 -19.55 -5.70 5.04
C GLU A 148 -18.18 -6.37 4.82
N LYS A 149 -17.99 -7.57 5.37
CA LYS A 149 -16.77 -8.37 5.16
C LYS A 149 -16.68 -8.87 3.73
N GLU A 150 -17.75 -9.45 3.20
CA GLU A 150 -17.81 -9.95 1.83
C GLU A 150 -17.60 -8.82 0.82
N ARG A 151 -18.24 -7.66 1.02
CA ARG A 151 -18.03 -6.49 0.17
C ARG A 151 -16.58 -6.04 0.17
N PHE A 152 -15.93 -5.97 1.33
CA PHE A 152 -14.51 -5.60 1.40
C PHE A 152 -13.61 -6.57 0.63
N TRP A 153 -13.82 -7.89 0.79
CA TRP A 153 -13.02 -8.89 0.07
C TRP A 153 -13.27 -8.85 -1.43
N SER A 154 -14.52 -8.69 -1.87
CA SER A 154 -14.86 -8.52 -3.29
C SER A 154 -14.15 -7.30 -3.90
N GLU A 155 -14.22 -6.14 -3.24
CA GLU A 155 -13.55 -4.91 -3.70
C GLU A 155 -12.02 -5.07 -3.76
N LEU A 156 -11.44 -5.78 -2.79
CA LEU A 156 -10.00 -6.04 -2.76
C LEU A 156 -9.57 -7.00 -3.87
N ASP A 157 -10.33 -8.06 -4.09
CA ASP A 157 -10.07 -9.06 -5.14
C ASP A 157 -10.17 -8.42 -6.52
N GLU A 158 -11.19 -7.60 -6.79
CA GLU A 158 -11.31 -6.85 -8.04
C GLU A 158 -10.10 -5.93 -8.31
N VAL A 159 -9.60 -5.26 -7.28
CA VAL A 159 -8.37 -4.44 -7.40
C VAL A 159 -7.18 -5.33 -7.76
N MET A 160 -7.04 -6.47 -7.10
CA MET A 160 -5.94 -7.40 -7.32
C MET A 160 -5.97 -8.05 -8.71
N GLU A 161 -7.15 -8.43 -9.19
CA GLU A 161 -7.36 -8.99 -10.53
C GLU A 161 -7.11 -7.94 -11.62
N SER A 162 -7.34 -6.66 -11.34
CA SER A 162 -7.05 -5.57 -12.29
C SER A 162 -5.55 -5.30 -12.48
N ILE A 163 -4.68 -5.88 -11.65
CA ILE A 163 -3.23 -5.68 -11.71
C ILE A 163 -2.59 -6.75 -12.60
N PRO A 164 -1.88 -6.38 -13.68
CA PRO A 164 -1.21 -7.35 -14.54
C PRO A 164 -0.15 -8.17 -13.76
N THR A 165 -0.03 -9.46 -14.08
CA THR A 165 0.82 -10.45 -13.40
C THR A 165 2.33 -10.10 -13.36
N GLY A 166 2.77 -9.16 -14.21
CA GLY A 166 4.15 -8.66 -14.25
C GLY A 166 4.42 -7.42 -13.40
N GLU A 167 3.38 -6.77 -12.86
CA GLU A 167 3.52 -5.58 -12.02
C GLU A 167 3.70 -5.97 -10.55
N ARG A 168 4.46 -5.16 -9.81
CA ARG A 168 4.69 -5.42 -8.38
C ARG A 168 3.53 -4.89 -7.56
N VAL A 169 3.14 -5.63 -6.52
CA VAL A 169 2.10 -5.19 -5.57
C VAL A 169 2.70 -5.05 -4.18
N VAL A 170 2.36 -3.94 -3.52
CA VAL A 170 2.57 -3.71 -2.09
C VAL A 170 1.19 -3.43 -1.51
N MET A 171 0.70 -4.36 -0.70
CA MET A 171 -0.61 -4.25 -0.08
C MET A 171 -0.48 -3.90 1.39
N GLY A 172 -1.47 -3.15 1.82
CA GLY A 172 -1.62 -2.74 3.17
C GLY A 172 -3.02 -2.78 3.73
N VAL A 173 -3.32 -3.80 4.53
CA VAL A 173 -4.66 -4.08 5.08
C VAL A 173 -4.71 -3.98 6.59
#